data_AF-A0A6P2CLJ5-F1
#
_entry.id   AF-A0A6P2CLJ5-F1
#
_cell.length_a   1.000
_cell.length_b   1.000
_cell.length_c   1.000
_cell.angle_alpha   90.00
_cell.angle_beta   90.00
_cell.angle_gamma   90.00
#
_symmetry.space_group_name_H-M   'P 1'
#
loop_
_entity.id
_entity.type
_entity.pdbx_description
1 polymer ?
#
loop_
_entity_poly.entity_id
_entity_poly.type
_entity_poly.pdbx_seq_one_letter_code
_entity_poly.pdbx_strand_id
1 'polypeptide(L)'
;MAVSSQYLRILETQGWSPEPATETADESELFMTFDSPPGEVFVLDFDAYVQPSSQWGSDGWIRVLDDTGAEAVAVSFTTWVVP
;
A
#
# COMPACT_ATOMS: atom_id res chain seq x y z
N MET A 1 -1.07 -4.66 -7.68
CA MET A 1 -1.45 -3.56 -6.77
C MET A 1 -0.31 -2.55 -6.74
N ALA A 2 -0.62 -1.26 -6.61
CA ALA A 2 0.37 -0.20 -6.41
C ALA A 2 0.00 0.65 -5.18
N VAL A 3 0.99 1.09 -4.42
CA VAL A 3 0.84 1.94 -3.23
C VAL A 3 1.80 3.12 -3.32
N SER A 4 1.36 4.31 -2.94
CA SER A 4 2.24 5.50 -2.96
C SER A 4 3.42 5.37 -1.99
N SER A 5 4.65 5.40 -2.50
CA SER A 5 5.87 5.31 -1.69
C SER A 5 6.03 6.49 -0.74
N GLN A 6 5.56 7.69 -1.10
CA GLN A 6 5.58 8.85 -0.21
C GLN A 6 4.78 8.60 1.07
N TYR A 7 3.60 7.98 0.96
CA TYR A 7 2.79 7.64 2.13
C TYR A 7 3.50 6.61 3.01
N LEU A 8 4.07 5.57 2.41
CA LEU A 8 4.79 4.53 3.17
C LEU A 8 5.97 5.10 3.97
N ARG A 9 6.55 6.24 3.57
CA ARG A 9 7.63 6.91 4.32
C ARG A 9 7.21 7.47 5.68
N ILE A 10 5.92 7.58 6.00
CA ILE A 10 5.49 7.95 7.36
C ILE A 10 5.32 6.73 8.27
N LEU A 11 5.44 5.51 7.72
CA LEU A 11 5.12 4.27 8.39
C LEU A 11 6.35 3.38 8.51
N GLU A 12 6.43 2.62 9.60
CA GLU A 12 7.35 1.51 9.79
C GLU A 12 6.60 0.22 9.52
N THR A 13 6.75 -0.31 8.30
CA THR A 13 6.12 -1.55 7.85
C THR A 13 6.59 -2.74 8.69
N GLN A 14 5.64 -3.48 9.26
CA GLN A 14 5.90 -4.76 9.94
C GLN A 14 5.61 -5.95 9.03
N GLY A 15 4.62 -5.82 8.13
CA GLY A 15 4.35 -6.82 7.12
C GLY A 15 3.00 -6.64 6.44
N TRP A 16 2.76 -7.51 5.46
CA TRP A 16 1.51 -7.61 4.72
C TRP A 16 0.92 -9.00 4.94
N SER A 17 -0.42 -9.10 4.98
CA SER A 17 -1.11 -10.39 5.07
C SER A 17 -2.28 -10.43 4.08
N PRO A 18 -2.24 -11.29 3.04
CA PRO A 18 -1.15 -12.22 2.71
C PRO A 18 0.14 -11.51 2.31
N GLU A 19 1.26 -12.24 2.36
CA GLU A 19 2.53 -11.76 1.82
C GLU A 19 2.43 -11.63 0.28
N PRO A 20 3.01 -10.58 -0.34
CA PRO A 20 3.06 -10.45 -1.78
C PRO A 20 3.83 -11.62 -2.43
N ALA A 21 3.35 -12.09 -3.58
CA ALA A 21 4.05 -13.07 -4.40
C ALA A 21 5.31 -12.46 -5.03
N THR A 22 5.21 -11.21 -5.47
CA THR A 22 6.35 -10.38 -5.89
C THR A 22 6.17 -8.95 -5.43
N GLU A 23 7.29 -8.28 -5.15
CA GLU A 23 7.33 -6.87 -4.77
C GLU A 23 8.45 -6.18 -5.57
N THR A 24 8.16 -4.98 -6.07
CA THR A 24 9.17 -4.08 -6.66
C THR A 24 8.76 -2.64 -6.42
N ALA A 25 9.70 -1.70 -6.49
CA ALA A 25 9.42 -0.29 -6.25
C ALA A 25 10.15 0.61 -7.26
N ASP A 26 9.53 1.74 -7.55
CA ASP A 26 10.16 2.88 -8.20
C ASP A 26 10.20 4.10 -7.25
N GLU A 27 10.51 5.29 -7.80
CA GLU A 27 10.64 6.52 -7.00
C GLU A 27 9.33 6.94 -6.31
N SER A 28 8.20 6.58 -6.90
CA SER A 28 6.85 7.02 -6.53
C SER A 28 5.99 5.92 -5.93
N GLU A 29 6.25 4.66 -6.24
CA GLU A 29 5.30 3.57 -6.02
C GLU A 29 5.95 2.27 -5.58
N LEU A 30 5.25 1.57 -4.70
CA LEU A 30 5.48 0.16 -4.37
C LEU A 30 4.47 -0.68 -5.14
N PHE A 31 4.97 -1.60 -5.97
CA PHE A 31 4.17 -2.56 -6.70
C PHE A 31 4.22 -3.91 -6.02
N MET A 32 3.05 -4.48 -5.75
CA MET A 32 2.89 -5.81 -5.16
C MET A 32 1.97 -6.65 -6.04
N THR A 33 2.32 -7.91 -6.25
CA THR A 33 1.44 -8.93 -6.83
C THR A 33 1.00 -9.93 -5.76
N PHE A 34 -0.17 -10.51 -5.94
CA PHE A 34 -0.73 -11.49 -5.02
C PHE A 34 -1.32 -12.64 -5.84
N ASP A 35 -1.22 -13.85 -5.29
CA ASP A 35 -1.94 -14.98 -5.84
C ASP A 35 -3.46 -14.76 -5.73
N SER A 36 -4.22 -15.37 -6.64
CA SER A 36 -5.68 -15.28 -6.61
C SER A 36 -6.23 -15.80 -5.28
N PRO A 37 -7.14 -15.06 -4.61
CA PRO A 37 -7.73 -15.52 -3.37
C PRO A 37 -8.64 -16.74 -3.62
N PRO A 38 -8.94 -17.55 -2.59
CA PRO A 38 -10.02 -18.51 -2.67
C PRO A 38 -11.36 -17.76 -2.79
N GLY A 39 -11.91 -17.71 -4.00
CA GLY A 39 -13.19 -17.05 -4.31
C GLY A 39 -12.99 -15.68 -4.96
N GLU A 40 -13.96 -14.79 -4.76
CA GLU A 40 -14.02 -13.50 -5.48
C GLU A 40 -13.49 -12.31 -4.66
N VAL A 41 -13.30 -12.49 -3.34
CA VAL A 41 -12.91 -11.40 -2.43
C VAL A 41 -11.45 -11.56 -2.05
N PHE A 42 -10.67 -10.54 -2.37
CA PHE A 42 -9.31 -10.37 -1.87
C PHE A 42 -9.32 -9.43 -0.65
N VAL A 43 -8.63 -9.82 0.42
CA VAL A 43 -8.44 -9.00 1.62
C VAL A 43 -6.94 -8.90 1.88
N LEU A 44 -6.47 -7.67 2.11
CA LEU A 44 -5.09 -7.37 2.45
C LEU A 44 -5.06 -6.59 3.76
N ASP A 45 -4.38 -7.14 4.75
CA ASP A 45 -4.05 -6.45 5.98
C ASP A 45 -2.63 -5.89 5.88
N PHE A 46 -2.45 -4.66 6.36
CA PHE A 46 -1.17 -3.98 6.43
C PHE A 46 -0.85 -3.67 7.88
N ASP A 47 0.18 -4.33 8.43
CA ASP A 47 0.65 -4.09 9.79
C ASP A 47 1.79 -3.08 9.76
N ALA A 48 1.59 -1.95 10.43
CA ALA A 48 2.55 -0.86 10.47
C ALA A 48 2.33 0.06 11.67
N TYR A 49 3.42 0.74 12.06
CA TYR A 49 3.39 1.82 13.04
C TYR A 49 3.69 3.17 12.36
N VAL A 50 3.21 4.28 12.90
CA VAL A 50 3.71 5.60 12.47
C VAL A 50 5.14 5.76 12.97
N GLN A 51 6.06 6.15 12.09
CA GLN A 51 7.45 6.36 12.46
C GLN A 51 7.57 7.50 13.49
N PRO A 52 8.42 7.38 14.53
CA PRO A 52 8.61 8.45 15.51
C PRO A 52 9.08 9.78 14.91
N SER A 53 9.79 9.74 13.78
CA SER A 53 10.24 10.92 13.03
C SER A 53 9.13 11.61 12.25
N SER A 54 8.01 10.94 12.01
CA SER A 54 6.87 11.46 11.25
C SER A 54 5.95 12.28 12.15
N GLN A 55 6.30 13.55 12.32
CA GLN A 55 5.53 14.50 13.12
C GLN A 55 4.26 14.99 12.40
N TRP A 56 4.12 14.72 11.10
CA TRP A 56 2.99 15.10 10.28
C TRP A 56 2.43 13.88 9.56
N GLY A 57 1.12 13.91 9.32
CA GLY A 57 0.45 12.95 8.46
C GLY A 57 0.81 13.11 6.99
N SER A 58 0.24 12.26 6.14
CA SER A 58 0.42 12.31 4.70
C SER A 58 -0.86 11.87 3.99
N ASP A 59 -1.06 12.43 2.81
CA ASP A 59 -1.93 11.83 1.81
C ASP A 59 -1.27 10.58 1.23
N GLY A 60 -2.10 9.64 0.79
CA GLY A 60 -1.68 8.42 0.14
C GLY A 60 -2.76 7.86 -0.76
N TRP A 61 -2.38 6.87 -1.56
CA TRP A 61 -3.32 6.14 -2.40
C TRP A 61 -2.90 4.68 -2.53
N ILE A 62 -3.89 3.83 -2.82
CA ILE A 62 -3.73 2.44 -3.21
C ILE A 62 -4.51 2.21 -4.51
N ARG A 63 -3.92 1.45 -5.43
CA ARG A 63 -4.51 1.10 -6.72
C ARG A 63 -4.47 -0.39 -6.98
N VAL A 64 -5.57 -0.92 -7.49
CA VAL A 64 -5.61 -2.25 -8.09
C VAL A 64 -5.31 -2.08 -9.57
N LEU A 65 -4.33 -2.84 -10.05
CA LEU A 65 -3.91 -2.86 -11.45
C LEU A 65 -4.38 -4.18 -12.07
N ASP A 66 -4.79 -4.14 -13.33
CA ASP A 66 -5.05 -5.34 -14.12
C ASP A 66 -3.75 -5.96 -14.68
N ASP A 67 -3.87 -7.07 -15.40
CA ASP A 67 -2.74 -7.82 -15.96
C ASP A 67 -1.94 -7.03 -17.02
N THR A 68 -2.50 -5.94 -17.55
CA THR A 68 -1.81 -5.04 -18.49
C THR A 68 -1.06 -3.92 -17.77
N GLY A 69 -1.24 -3.80 -16.46
CA GLY A 69 -0.74 -2.70 -15.63
C GLY A 69 -1.65 -1.47 -15.62
N ALA A 70 -2.85 -1.54 -16.21
CA ALA A 70 -3.80 -0.45 -16.18
C ALA A 70 -4.54 -0.39 -14.84
N GLU A 71 -4.87 0.81 -14.38
CA GLU A 71 -5.63 1.01 -13.15
C GLU A 71 -7.07 0.54 -13.33
N ALA A 72 -7.48 -0.45 -12.53
CA ALA A 72 -8.86 -0.93 -12.47
C ALA A 72 -9.68 -0.13 -11.45
N VAL A 73 -9.08 0.20 -10.29
CA VAL A 73 -9.69 1.04 -9.25
C VAL A 73 -8.61 1.67 -8.37
N ALA A 74 -8.90 2.86 -7.88
CA ALA A 74 -8.07 3.60 -6.93
C ALA A 74 -8.86 4.04 -5.70
N VAL A 75 -8.18 4.08 -4.56
CA VAL A 75 -8.65 4.75 -3.35
C VAL A 75 -7.55 5.70 -2.88
N SER A 76 -7.93 6.95 -2.62
CA SER A 76 -7.07 7.95 -1.99
C SER A 76 -7.54 8.23 -0.58
N PHE A 77 -6.60 8.54 0.30
CA PHE A 77 -6.88 8.82 1.71
C PHE A 77 -5.91 9.87 2.25
N THR A 78 -6.35 10.54 3.31
CA THR A 78 -5.53 11.49 4.10
C THR A 78 -5.39 10.96 5.50
N THR A 79 -4.15 10.76 5.95
CA THR A 79 -3.84 10.38 7.32
C THR A 79 -3.38 11.60 8.10
N TRP A 80 -3.92 11.80 9.30
CA TRP A 80 -3.53 12.87 10.20
C TRP A 80 -2.76 12.29 11.38
N VAL A 81 -1.59 12.87 11.68
CA VAL A 81 -0.86 12.62 12.93
C VAL A 81 -1.16 13.80 13.85
N VAL A 82 -1.73 13.50 15.02
CA VAL A 82 -2.11 14.51 16.01
C VAL A 82 -1.18 14.42 17.24
N PRO A 83 -0.96 15.53 17.96
CA PRO A 83 -0.13 15.55 19.16
C PRO A 83 -0.64 14.68 20.30
#